data_AF-A0A839A5I2-F1
#
_entry.id   AF-A0A839A5I2-F1
#
_cell.length_a   1.000
_cell.length_b   1.000
_cell.length_c   1.000
_cell.angle_alpha   90.00
_cell.angle_beta   90.00
_cell.angle_gamma   90.00
#
_symmetry.space_group_name_H-M   'P 1'
#
loop_
_entity.id
_entity.type
_entity.pdbx_description
1 polymer ?
#
loop_
_entity_poly.entity_id
_entity_poly.type
_entity_poly.pdbx_seq_one_letter_code
_entity_poly.pdbx_strand_id
1 'polypeptide(L)'
;MARKTNRQAKSFDTGKLVLILFALIIFIGISMLAFIYITEDAKTNYQPYYTMAQANENYLIENQAQIVEDIEATDVDLQQLGHVFIPEEPANYIDIQYVGQHNVPYLNQNDPRWADKHYGTDGSQTIWENGCAVVVLAMIDSYFTNTKVRPEEITRWAGDEYYMTNQGTSWSIYSAFGQDFGYEVVDVGNDFYSAVNLLDKGYLVVVSVGPGTFTQGGHVMLMRGYQDGLVYLNDPNDAPDKMFSIQGNEAQIMIDDALNYWAIAPVL
;
A
#
# COMPACT_ATOMS: atom_id res chain seq x y z
N MET A 1 -24.05 24.65 -87.58
CA MET A 1 -22.75 24.71 -86.86
C MET A 1 -23.02 24.73 -85.37
N ALA A 2 -22.48 23.76 -84.65
CA ALA A 2 -22.68 23.55 -83.22
C ALA A 2 -21.56 24.21 -82.40
N ARG A 3 -21.90 24.74 -81.22
CA ARG A 3 -21.03 24.70 -80.04
C ARG A 3 -21.90 24.90 -78.78
N LYS A 4 -22.35 23.78 -78.20
CA LYS A 4 -22.87 23.76 -76.83
C LYS A 4 -21.69 23.54 -75.89
N THR A 5 -21.35 24.56 -75.10
CA THR A 5 -20.42 24.43 -73.98
C THR A 5 -21.18 23.90 -72.77
N ASN A 6 -20.82 22.69 -72.35
CA ASN A 6 -21.42 21.99 -71.23
C ASN A 6 -20.70 22.42 -69.95
N ARG A 7 -21.28 23.33 -69.14
CA ARG A 7 -20.83 23.57 -67.76
C ARG A 7 -21.60 22.62 -66.84
N GLN A 8 -20.99 21.49 -66.48
CA GLN A 8 -21.46 20.69 -65.35
C GLN A 8 -21.16 21.45 -64.07
N ALA A 9 -22.21 21.93 -63.40
CA ALA A 9 -22.12 22.28 -61.99
C ALA A 9 -21.95 20.98 -61.20
N LYS A 10 -20.83 20.81 -60.50
CA LYS A 10 -20.66 19.72 -59.53
C LYS A 10 -21.70 19.95 -58.43
N SER A 11 -22.76 19.14 -58.39
CA SER A 11 -23.67 19.13 -57.25
C SER A 11 -22.87 18.69 -56.03
N PHE A 12 -22.75 19.57 -55.03
CA PHE A 12 -22.16 19.22 -53.75
C PHE A 12 -23.09 18.23 -53.06
N ASP A 13 -22.64 16.98 -53.00
CA ASP A 13 -23.38 15.87 -52.40
C ASP A 13 -23.37 16.05 -50.88
N THR A 14 -24.40 16.72 -50.37
CA THR A 14 -24.56 17.07 -48.96
C THR A 14 -24.59 15.81 -48.08
N GLY A 15 -25.06 14.68 -48.62
CA GLY A 15 -25.06 13.39 -47.93
C GLY A 15 -23.64 12.86 -47.69
N LYS A 16 -22.72 13.02 -48.65
CA LYS A 16 -21.31 12.67 -48.46
C LYS A 16 -20.62 13.56 -47.44
N LEU A 17 -20.96 14.85 -47.39
CA LEU A 17 -20.37 15.78 -46.42
C LEU A 17 -20.79 15.42 -44.99
N VAL A 18 -22.07 15.08 -44.79
CA VAL A 18 -22.60 14.64 -43.48
C VAL A 18 -21.97 13.33 -43.03
N LEU A 19 -21.80 12.35 -43.94
CA LEU A 19 -21.12 11.09 -43.63
C LEU A 19 -19.64 11.28 -43.25
N ILE A 20 -18.94 12.18 -43.93
CA ILE A 20 -17.53 12.51 -43.61
C ILE A 20 -17.43 13.18 -42.23
N LEU A 21 -18.32 14.13 -41.93
CA LEU A 21 -18.38 14.78 -40.62
C LEU A 21 -18.70 13.78 -39.49
N PHE A 22 -19.63 12.85 -39.73
CA PHE A 22 -19.99 11.83 -38.75
C PHE A 22 -18.82 10.85 -38.50
N ALA A 23 -18.12 10.44 -39.56
CA ALA A 23 -16.92 9.60 -39.44
C ALA A 23 -15.78 10.30 -38.69
N LEU A 24 -15.59 11.61 -38.90
CA LEU A 24 -14.62 12.43 -38.18
C LEU A 24 -14.94 12.53 -36.69
N ILE A 25 -16.20 12.74 -36.32
CA ILE A 25 -16.62 12.80 -34.90
C ILE A 25 -16.39 11.44 -34.22
N ILE A 26 -16.71 10.34 -34.89
CA ILE A 26 -16.44 8.99 -34.36
C ILE A 26 -14.93 8.78 -34.21
N PHE A 27 -14.13 9.17 -35.21
CA PHE A 27 -12.68 9.00 -35.14
C PHE A 27 -12.05 9.86 -34.04
N ILE A 28 -12.47 11.11 -33.90
CA ILE A 28 -12.02 12.00 -32.80
C ILE A 28 -12.45 11.42 -31.46
N GLY A 29 -13.70 10.95 -31.33
CA GLY A 29 -14.20 10.30 -30.12
C GLY A 29 -13.42 9.04 -29.75
N ILE A 30 -13.13 8.16 -30.72
CA ILE A 30 -12.30 6.96 -30.51
C ILE A 30 -10.86 7.35 -30.16
N SER A 31 -10.30 8.38 -30.79
CA SER A 31 -8.95 8.86 -30.49
C SER A 31 -8.85 9.52 -29.12
N MET A 32 -9.89 10.25 -28.68
CA MET A 32 -9.99 10.80 -27.33
C MET A 32 -10.19 9.70 -26.30
N LEU A 33 -11.04 8.71 -26.59
CA LEU A 33 -11.19 7.52 -25.73
C LEU A 33 -9.90 6.74 -25.64
N ALA A 34 -9.19 6.52 -26.76
CA ALA A 34 -7.89 5.86 -26.77
C ALA A 34 -6.83 6.70 -26.05
N PHE A 35 -6.84 8.02 -26.19
CA PHE A 35 -5.94 8.91 -25.46
C PHE A 35 -6.25 8.90 -23.95
N ILE A 36 -7.53 8.97 -23.56
CA ILE A 36 -7.99 8.84 -22.17
C ILE A 36 -7.59 7.48 -21.61
N TYR A 37 -7.81 6.39 -22.36
CA TYR A 37 -7.39 5.04 -21.98
C TYR A 37 -5.87 4.94 -21.86
N ILE A 38 -5.10 5.52 -22.79
CA ILE A 38 -3.63 5.56 -22.71
C ILE A 38 -3.15 6.42 -21.53
N THR A 39 -3.90 7.45 -21.12
CA THR A 39 -3.56 8.30 -19.97
C THR A 39 -4.07 7.75 -18.63
N GLU A 40 -5.16 6.96 -18.60
CA GLU A 40 -5.66 6.24 -17.42
C GLU A 40 -4.84 4.97 -17.13
N ASP A 41 -4.35 4.29 -18.18
CA ASP A 41 -3.45 3.12 -18.07
C ASP A 41 -1.95 3.51 -18.03
N ALA A 42 -1.62 4.79 -17.93
CA ALA A 42 -0.26 5.24 -17.60
C ALA A 42 0.07 5.00 -16.10
N LYS A 43 -0.41 3.90 -15.52
CA LYS A 43 0.08 3.40 -14.24
C LYS A 43 1.58 3.17 -14.40
N THR A 44 2.37 3.77 -13.53
CA THR A 44 3.83 3.65 -13.48
C THR A 44 4.30 2.27 -13.94
N ASN A 45 5.17 2.22 -14.95
CA ASN A 45 5.77 0.95 -15.38
C ASN A 45 6.74 0.49 -14.30
N TYR A 46 6.31 -0.42 -13.43
CA TYR A 46 7.12 -0.90 -12.31
C TYR A 46 8.24 -1.87 -12.70
N GLN A 47 8.25 -2.36 -13.95
CA GLN A 47 9.19 -3.42 -14.38
C GLN A 47 10.68 -3.09 -14.17
N PRO A 48 11.17 -1.87 -14.46
CA PRO A 48 12.56 -1.51 -14.19
C PRO A 48 12.91 -1.58 -12.70
N TYR A 49 11.98 -1.19 -11.82
CA TYR A 49 12.18 -1.21 -10.37
C TYR A 49 12.14 -2.63 -9.81
N TYR A 50 11.30 -3.52 -10.35
CA TYR A 50 11.38 -4.94 -10.02
C TYR A 50 12.73 -5.55 -10.41
N THR A 51 13.27 -5.19 -11.57
CA THR A 51 14.62 -5.62 -11.97
C THR A 51 15.69 -5.06 -11.04
N MET A 52 15.56 -3.80 -10.61
CA MET A 52 16.47 -3.17 -9.64
C MET A 52 16.39 -3.86 -8.27
N ALA A 53 15.19 -4.10 -7.74
CA ALA A 53 14.98 -4.78 -6.45
C ALA A 53 15.55 -6.20 -6.49
N GLN A 54 15.30 -6.96 -7.58
CA GLN A 54 15.86 -8.30 -7.76
C GLN A 54 17.40 -8.29 -7.83
N ALA A 55 17.99 -7.32 -8.52
CA ALA A 55 19.45 -7.20 -8.59
C ALA A 55 20.09 -6.91 -7.22
N ASN A 56 19.32 -6.38 -6.27
CA ASN A 56 19.75 -6.01 -4.93
C ASN A 56 19.11 -6.87 -3.82
N GLU A 57 18.47 -8.00 -4.14
CA GLU A 57 17.60 -8.73 -3.20
C GLU A 57 18.28 -9.15 -1.88
N ASN A 58 19.60 -9.33 -1.89
CA ASN A 58 20.41 -9.69 -0.72
C ASN A 58 21.25 -8.53 -0.17
N TYR A 59 21.10 -7.31 -0.73
CA TYR A 59 21.93 -6.14 -0.43
C TYR A 59 21.12 -4.84 -0.41
N LEU A 60 19.83 -4.91 -0.09
CA LEU A 60 18.91 -3.76 -0.15
C LEU A 60 19.36 -2.66 0.83
N ILE A 61 19.74 -3.03 2.04
CA ILE A 61 20.22 -2.11 3.07
C ILE A 61 21.57 -1.51 2.68
N GLU A 62 22.52 -2.34 2.24
CA GLU A 62 23.86 -1.90 1.88
C GLU A 62 23.86 -0.97 0.66
N ASN A 63 22.99 -1.24 -0.31
CA ASN A 63 22.87 -0.46 -1.54
C ASN A 63 21.79 0.62 -1.47
N GLN A 64 21.16 0.84 -0.31
CA GLN A 64 20.01 1.73 -0.16
C GLN A 64 20.26 3.13 -0.73
N ALA A 65 21.41 3.73 -0.42
CA ALA A 65 21.75 5.08 -0.91
C ALA A 65 21.79 5.16 -2.45
N GLN A 66 22.35 4.13 -3.10
CA GLN A 66 22.41 4.09 -4.57
C GLN A 66 21.04 3.81 -5.17
N ILE A 67 20.25 2.91 -4.57
CA ILE A 67 18.87 2.62 -5.00
C ILE A 67 18.03 3.90 -4.97
N VAL A 68 18.12 4.66 -3.87
CA VAL A 68 17.39 5.92 -3.71
C VAL A 68 17.86 6.93 -4.76
N GLU A 69 19.17 7.13 -4.93
CA GLU A 69 19.72 8.05 -5.95
C GLU A 69 19.23 7.68 -7.37
N ASP A 70 19.25 6.39 -7.71
CA ASP A 70 18.83 5.89 -9.03
C ASP A 70 17.33 6.12 -9.28
N ILE A 71 16.49 6.00 -8.23
CA ILE A 71 15.05 6.27 -8.32
C ILE A 71 14.76 7.78 -8.38
N GLU A 72 15.45 8.59 -7.57
CA GLU A 72 15.31 10.06 -7.55
C GLU A 72 15.75 10.70 -8.87
N ALA A 73 16.59 10.02 -9.64
CA ALA A 73 16.93 10.41 -11.02
C ALA A 73 15.78 10.18 -12.03
N THR A 74 14.65 9.63 -11.59
CA THR A 74 13.42 9.39 -12.37
C THR A 74 12.27 10.28 -11.88
N ASP A 75 11.12 10.23 -12.56
CA ASP A 75 9.90 10.94 -12.16
C ASP A 75 8.99 10.13 -11.20
N VAL A 76 9.44 8.96 -10.72
CA VAL A 76 8.63 8.10 -9.84
C VAL A 76 8.86 8.45 -8.38
N ASP A 77 7.76 8.63 -7.65
CA ASP A 77 7.79 8.81 -6.20
C ASP A 77 8.20 7.50 -5.50
N LEU A 78 9.28 7.57 -4.72
CA LEU A 78 9.80 6.48 -3.88
C LEU A 78 8.71 5.84 -3.02
N GLN A 79 7.75 6.63 -2.52
CA GLN A 79 6.68 6.11 -1.66
C GLN A 79 5.73 5.15 -2.40
N GLN A 80 5.72 5.17 -3.73
CA GLN A 80 4.96 4.20 -4.55
C GLN A 80 5.70 2.87 -4.71
N LEU A 81 6.95 2.75 -4.28
CA LEU A 81 7.81 1.60 -4.57
C LEU A 81 8.03 0.66 -3.38
N GLY A 82 7.39 0.90 -2.23
CA GLY A 82 7.45 -0.01 -1.08
C GLY A 82 7.04 -1.44 -1.42
N HIS A 83 5.97 -1.61 -2.21
CA HIS A 83 5.51 -2.92 -2.68
C HIS A 83 6.46 -3.63 -3.68
N VAL A 84 7.48 -2.92 -4.17
CA VAL A 84 8.51 -3.45 -5.08
C VAL A 84 9.76 -3.88 -4.32
N PHE A 85 10.20 -3.06 -3.37
CA PHE A 85 11.48 -3.24 -2.68
C PHE A 85 11.37 -4.01 -1.37
N ILE A 86 10.23 -3.98 -0.69
CA ILE A 86 10.05 -4.76 0.53
C ILE A 86 9.57 -6.17 0.16
N PRO A 87 10.30 -7.23 0.53
CA PRO A 87 9.95 -8.60 0.18
C PRO A 87 8.62 -9.02 0.82
N GLU A 88 7.91 -9.96 0.18
CA GLU A 88 6.63 -10.47 0.69
C GLU A 88 6.76 -11.16 2.05
N GLU A 89 7.96 -11.63 2.42
CA GLU A 89 8.28 -12.25 3.72
C GLU A 89 9.51 -11.58 4.36
N PRO A 90 9.37 -10.39 4.97
CA PRO A 90 10.51 -9.62 5.48
C PRO A 90 11.31 -10.34 6.55
N ALA A 91 10.67 -11.21 7.33
CA ALA A 91 11.36 -12.03 8.33
C ALA A 91 12.43 -12.94 7.72
N ASN A 92 12.36 -13.26 6.42
CA ASN A 92 13.33 -14.09 5.71
C ASN A 92 14.43 -13.27 5.01
N TYR A 93 14.46 -11.95 5.19
CA TYR A 93 15.53 -11.11 4.65
C TYR A 93 16.89 -11.51 5.25
N ILE A 94 17.95 -11.50 4.44
CA ILE A 94 19.22 -12.17 4.73
C ILE A 94 19.86 -11.77 6.06
N ASP A 95 19.72 -10.50 6.44
CA ASP A 95 20.32 -9.92 7.64
C ASP A 95 19.53 -10.17 8.92
N ILE A 96 18.28 -10.64 8.82
CA ILE A 96 17.38 -10.81 9.97
C ILE A 96 16.70 -12.19 10.03
N GLN A 97 16.93 -13.07 9.05
CA GLN A 97 16.36 -14.43 8.98
C GLN A 97 16.72 -15.37 10.15
N TYR A 98 17.73 -15.02 10.93
CA TYR A 98 18.18 -15.81 12.10
C TYR A 98 17.55 -15.34 13.43
N VAL A 99 16.76 -14.28 13.39
CA VAL A 99 16.09 -13.70 14.57
C VAL A 99 14.84 -14.50 14.92
N GLY A 100 14.54 -14.64 16.21
CA GLY A 100 13.26 -15.17 16.67
C GLY A 100 12.10 -14.20 16.38
N GLN A 101 11.48 -14.32 15.20
CA GLN A 101 10.36 -13.49 14.77
C GLN A 101 9.30 -14.29 14.00
N HIS A 102 8.07 -13.78 13.97
CA HIS A 102 6.98 -14.33 13.17
C HIS A 102 7.17 -14.01 11.69
N ASN A 103 7.10 -15.01 10.81
CA ASN A 103 7.13 -14.80 9.36
C ASN A 103 5.76 -14.33 8.84
N VAL A 104 5.38 -13.10 9.19
CA VAL A 104 4.13 -12.48 8.77
C VAL A 104 4.27 -11.96 7.34
N PRO A 105 3.36 -12.32 6.39
CA PRO A 105 3.40 -11.78 5.05
C PRO A 105 3.24 -10.25 5.06
N TYR A 106 4.01 -9.59 4.21
CA TYR A 106 4.02 -8.14 4.09
C TYR A 106 3.00 -7.65 3.06
N LEU A 107 2.32 -6.56 3.40
CA LEU A 107 1.42 -5.82 2.52
C LEU A 107 1.76 -4.33 2.64
N ASN A 108 1.91 -3.65 1.50
CA ASN A 108 2.13 -2.21 1.46
C ASN A 108 0.82 -1.49 1.13
N GLN A 109 0.46 -0.44 1.85
CA GLN A 109 -0.79 0.30 1.63
C GLN A 109 -0.80 1.07 0.29
N ASN A 110 0.38 1.33 -0.29
CA ASN A 110 0.56 2.05 -1.56
C ASN A 110 0.64 1.09 -2.76
N ASP A 111 0.42 -0.20 -2.56
CA ASP A 111 0.42 -1.19 -3.64
C ASP A 111 -0.72 -0.92 -4.65
N PRO A 112 -0.43 -0.79 -5.96
CA PRO A 112 -1.41 -0.42 -6.99
C PRO A 112 -2.56 -1.43 -7.16
N ARG A 113 -2.49 -2.62 -6.56
CA ARG A 113 -3.58 -3.60 -6.53
C ARG A 113 -4.76 -3.12 -5.69
N TRP A 114 -4.53 -2.31 -4.66
CA TRP A 114 -5.57 -1.85 -3.72
C TRP A 114 -5.44 -0.39 -3.27
N ALA A 115 -4.33 0.29 -3.56
CA ALA A 115 -4.06 1.66 -3.11
C ALA A 115 -5.19 2.65 -3.44
N ASP A 116 -5.89 2.47 -4.56
CA ASP A 116 -6.98 3.33 -5.04
C ASP A 116 -8.37 2.97 -4.49
N LYS A 117 -8.48 1.93 -3.65
CA LYS A 117 -9.75 1.46 -3.13
C LYS A 117 -10.24 2.37 -2.01
N HIS A 118 -11.55 2.59 -1.95
CA HIS A 118 -12.19 3.48 -0.98
C HIS A 118 -11.90 3.06 0.45
N TYR A 119 -11.48 4.02 1.27
CA TYR A 119 -11.49 3.91 2.73
C TYR A 119 -11.40 5.30 3.37
N GLY A 120 -12.37 5.62 4.22
CA GLY A 120 -12.44 6.88 4.97
C GLY A 120 -13.28 7.97 4.31
N THR A 121 -13.36 9.11 5.00
CA THR A 121 -14.30 10.20 4.66
C THR A 121 -13.63 11.53 4.33
N ASP A 122 -12.31 11.59 4.39
CA ASP A 122 -11.46 12.73 4.03
C ASP A 122 -10.11 12.28 3.46
N GLY A 123 -9.23 13.25 3.20
CA GLY A 123 -8.05 13.05 2.37
C GLY A 123 -8.44 12.63 0.95
N SER A 124 -7.68 11.71 0.37
CA SER A 124 -8.00 11.01 -0.87
C SER A 124 -9.11 9.98 -0.73
N GLN A 125 -9.52 9.62 0.49
CA GLN A 125 -10.50 8.56 0.78
C GLN A 125 -10.05 7.20 0.22
N THR A 126 -8.74 6.91 0.25
CA THR A 126 -8.17 5.69 -0.31
C THR A 126 -7.35 4.90 0.70
N ILE A 127 -7.15 3.60 0.43
CA ILE A 127 -6.25 2.75 1.23
C ILE A 127 -4.82 3.31 1.27
N TRP A 128 -4.34 3.93 0.19
CA TRP A 128 -3.02 4.59 0.21
C TRP A 128 -2.93 5.56 1.39
N GLU A 129 -3.81 6.54 1.49
CA GLU A 129 -3.66 7.58 2.52
C GLU A 129 -4.15 7.13 3.89
N ASN A 130 -5.22 6.33 3.93
CA ASN A 130 -5.97 6.05 5.15
C ASN A 130 -5.76 4.63 5.71
N GLY A 131 -5.03 3.77 5.00
CA GLY A 131 -5.14 2.32 5.15
C GLY A 131 -4.21 1.64 6.13
N CYS A 132 -3.33 2.35 6.87
CA CYS A 132 -2.30 1.71 7.69
C CYS A 132 -2.86 0.64 8.65
N ALA A 133 -3.94 0.93 9.37
CA ALA A 133 -4.57 -0.01 10.30
C ALA A 133 -5.20 -1.22 9.59
N VAL A 134 -5.97 -1.01 8.53
CA VAL A 134 -6.67 -2.10 7.80
C VAL A 134 -5.70 -3.01 7.05
N VAL A 135 -4.58 -2.46 6.58
CA VAL A 135 -3.51 -3.23 5.94
C VAL A 135 -2.77 -4.09 6.99
N VAL A 136 -2.52 -3.57 8.19
CA VAL A 136 -1.98 -4.35 9.31
C VAL A 136 -2.93 -5.49 9.71
N LEU A 137 -4.23 -5.24 9.78
CA LEU A 137 -5.23 -6.30 10.06
C LEU A 137 -5.23 -7.38 8.97
N ALA A 138 -5.09 -7.00 7.70
CA ALA A 138 -5.00 -7.98 6.60
C ALA A 138 -3.73 -8.85 6.70
N MET A 139 -2.60 -8.29 7.15
CA MET A 139 -1.37 -9.07 7.40
C MET A 139 -1.56 -10.07 8.54
N ILE A 140 -2.20 -9.65 9.64
CA ILE A 140 -2.51 -10.50 10.79
C ILE A 140 -3.42 -11.67 10.37
N ASP A 141 -4.51 -11.37 9.68
CA ASP A 141 -5.47 -12.38 9.23
C ASP A 141 -4.82 -13.36 8.25
N SER A 142 -3.97 -12.85 7.34
CA SER A 142 -3.21 -13.68 6.41
C SER A 142 -2.29 -14.67 7.13
N TYR A 143 -1.59 -14.20 8.17
CA TYR A 143 -0.69 -15.02 8.96
C TYR A 143 -1.42 -16.15 9.70
N PHE A 144 -2.47 -15.82 10.45
CA PHE A 144 -3.16 -16.80 11.28
C PHE A 144 -4.01 -17.79 10.47
N THR A 145 -4.57 -17.37 9.35
CA THR A 145 -5.34 -18.26 8.47
C THR A 145 -4.47 -19.04 7.49
N ASN A 146 -3.19 -18.66 7.33
CA ASN A 146 -2.31 -19.15 6.28
C ASN A 146 -2.93 -19.01 4.87
N THR A 147 -3.61 -17.88 4.64
CA THR A 147 -4.21 -17.51 3.35
C THR A 147 -3.85 -16.07 2.98
N LYS A 148 -3.98 -15.71 1.70
CA LYS A 148 -3.72 -14.32 1.27
C LYS A 148 -4.98 -13.49 1.43
N VAL A 149 -5.03 -12.66 2.47
CA VAL A 149 -6.09 -11.68 2.72
C VAL A 149 -5.64 -10.34 2.15
N ARG A 150 -6.45 -9.75 1.28
CA ARG A 150 -6.13 -8.45 0.69
C ARG A 150 -6.74 -7.32 1.52
N PRO A 151 -6.11 -6.13 1.60
CA PRO A 151 -6.63 -5.02 2.40
C PRO A 151 -8.07 -4.62 2.09
N GLU A 152 -8.52 -4.75 0.84
CA GLU A 152 -9.91 -4.42 0.49
C GLU A 152 -10.95 -5.41 1.05
N GLU A 153 -10.53 -6.54 1.58
CA GLU A 153 -11.40 -7.46 2.31
C GLU A 153 -11.71 -6.91 3.70
N ILE A 154 -10.71 -6.36 4.38
CA ILE A 154 -10.87 -5.68 5.66
C ILE A 154 -11.69 -4.39 5.49
N THR A 155 -11.41 -3.57 4.47
CA THR A 155 -12.20 -2.33 4.25
C THR A 155 -13.64 -2.62 3.85
N ARG A 156 -13.93 -3.75 3.18
CA ARG A 156 -15.31 -4.15 2.87
C ARG A 156 -16.10 -4.56 4.11
N TRP A 157 -15.44 -5.19 5.08
CA TRP A 157 -16.05 -5.50 6.37
C TRP A 157 -16.23 -4.24 7.22
N ALA A 158 -15.18 -3.44 7.35
CA ALA A 158 -15.18 -2.24 8.19
C ALA A 158 -16.06 -1.10 7.64
N GLY A 159 -16.16 -0.97 6.31
CA GLY A 159 -16.69 0.23 5.67
C GLY A 159 -15.96 1.48 6.19
N ASP A 160 -16.73 2.52 6.47
CA ASP A 160 -16.24 3.72 7.17
C ASP A 160 -16.68 3.74 8.66
N GLU A 161 -17.23 2.64 9.19
CA GLU A 161 -17.77 2.58 10.56
C GLU A 161 -16.73 2.94 11.62
N TYR A 162 -15.51 2.46 11.43
CA TYR A 162 -14.39 2.72 12.33
C TYR A 162 -13.53 3.89 11.88
N TYR A 163 -13.91 4.61 10.83
CA TYR A 163 -13.14 5.74 10.35
C TYR A 163 -13.52 7.02 11.10
N MET A 164 -12.51 7.78 11.53
CA MET A 164 -12.67 9.08 12.18
C MET A 164 -12.03 10.15 11.31
N THR A 165 -12.85 11.10 10.84
CA THR A 165 -12.40 12.24 10.03
C THR A 165 -11.25 12.97 10.74
N ASN A 166 -10.16 13.20 10.00
CA ASN A 166 -8.87 13.79 10.36
C ASN A 166 -8.04 12.99 11.38
N GLN A 167 -8.43 11.75 11.69
CA GLN A 167 -7.76 10.90 12.67
C GLN A 167 -7.42 9.51 12.13
N GLY A 168 -7.97 9.13 10.97
CA GLY A 168 -7.78 7.81 10.39
C GLY A 168 -8.67 6.77 11.07
N THR A 169 -8.14 5.58 11.34
CA THR A 169 -8.93 4.48 11.89
C THR A 169 -9.01 4.54 13.42
N SER A 170 -10.22 4.51 13.97
CA SER A 170 -10.50 4.36 15.40
C SER A 170 -9.94 3.06 15.94
N TRP A 171 -9.34 3.13 17.14
CA TRP A 171 -8.84 1.97 17.86
C TRP A 171 -9.91 0.94 18.22
N SER A 172 -11.19 1.33 18.20
CA SER A 172 -12.30 0.38 18.36
C SER A 172 -12.33 -0.72 17.29
N ILE A 173 -11.68 -0.51 16.13
CA ILE A 173 -11.56 -1.53 15.08
C ILE A 173 -10.88 -2.80 15.58
N TYR A 174 -9.89 -2.70 16.49
CA TYR A 174 -9.12 -3.87 16.92
C TYR A 174 -10.00 -4.83 17.72
N SER A 175 -10.78 -4.30 18.68
CA SER A 175 -11.74 -5.13 19.43
C SER A 175 -12.83 -5.71 18.53
N ALA A 176 -13.32 -4.95 17.56
CA ALA A 176 -14.33 -5.44 16.62
C ALA A 176 -13.78 -6.53 15.70
N PHE A 177 -12.56 -6.35 15.21
CA PHE A 177 -11.84 -7.34 14.41
C PHE A 177 -11.67 -8.65 15.19
N GLY A 178 -11.27 -8.57 16.46
CA GLY A 178 -11.20 -9.75 17.32
C GLY A 178 -12.53 -10.48 17.46
N GLN A 179 -13.60 -9.73 17.71
CA GLN A 179 -14.95 -10.30 17.86
C GLN A 179 -15.45 -10.99 16.58
N ASP A 180 -15.28 -10.34 15.42
CA ASP A 180 -15.88 -10.80 14.16
C ASP A 180 -15.05 -11.86 13.44
N PHE A 181 -13.72 -11.86 13.64
CA PHE A 181 -12.80 -12.78 12.97
C PHE A 181 -12.30 -13.92 13.88
N GLY A 182 -12.68 -13.93 15.17
CA GLY A 182 -12.36 -15.01 16.09
C GLY A 182 -10.95 -14.91 16.70
N TYR A 183 -10.51 -13.68 17.01
CA TYR A 183 -9.26 -13.41 17.69
C TYR A 183 -9.47 -12.87 19.11
N GLU A 184 -8.59 -13.29 20.02
CA GLU A 184 -8.38 -12.60 21.28
C GLU A 184 -7.59 -11.31 21.02
N VAL A 185 -8.04 -10.21 21.61
CA VAL A 185 -7.39 -8.90 21.50
C VAL A 185 -7.14 -8.36 22.90
N VAL A 186 -5.87 -8.10 23.20
CA VAL A 186 -5.42 -7.55 24.49
C VAL A 186 -4.89 -6.15 24.25
N ASP A 187 -5.61 -5.14 24.72
CA ASP A 187 -5.11 -3.77 24.81
C ASP A 187 -4.13 -3.66 25.99
N VAL A 188 -2.86 -3.37 25.71
CA VAL A 188 -1.81 -3.27 26.75
C VAL A 188 -1.40 -1.83 27.01
N GLY A 189 -2.17 -0.85 26.55
CA GLY A 189 -1.81 0.55 26.74
C GLY A 189 -0.53 0.90 25.96
N ASN A 190 0.25 1.83 26.51
CA ASN A 190 1.59 2.17 26.02
C ASN A 190 2.71 1.36 26.71
N ASP A 191 2.40 0.18 27.29
CA ASP A 191 3.40 -0.66 27.95
C ASP A 191 4.13 -1.56 26.95
N PHE A 192 5.28 -1.08 26.48
CA PHE A 192 6.16 -1.79 25.55
C PHE A 192 6.56 -3.19 26.04
N TYR A 193 6.90 -3.36 27.33
CA TYR A 193 7.37 -4.66 27.81
C TYR A 193 6.23 -5.66 27.98
N SER A 194 5.02 -5.19 28.31
CA SER A 194 3.82 -6.03 28.28
C SER A 194 3.50 -6.50 26.86
N ALA A 195 3.64 -5.62 25.85
CA ALA A 195 3.51 -5.96 24.44
C ALA A 195 4.53 -7.02 24.00
N VAL A 196 5.82 -6.84 24.30
CA VAL A 196 6.88 -7.82 23.99
C VAL A 196 6.59 -9.18 24.64
N ASN A 197 6.15 -9.21 25.90
CA ASN A 197 5.84 -10.47 26.58
C ASN A 197 4.64 -11.22 25.96
N LEU A 198 3.72 -10.54 25.27
CA LEU A 198 2.65 -11.20 24.49
C LEU A 198 3.16 -11.65 23.13
N LEU A 199 4.02 -10.86 22.49
CA LEU A 199 4.71 -11.24 21.25
C LEU A 199 5.49 -12.55 21.42
N ASP A 200 6.23 -12.70 22.52
CA ASP A 200 6.97 -13.93 22.87
C ASP A 200 6.05 -15.15 23.10
N LYS A 201 4.75 -14.93 23.36
CA LYS A 201 3.73 -15.99 23.52
C LYS A 201 3.01 -16.33 22.23
N GLY A 202 3.41 -15.72 21.12
CA GLY A 202 2.87 -15.99 19.79
C GLY A 202 1.74 -15.06 19.36
N TYR A 203 1.49 -13.96 20.09
CA TYR A 203 0.61 -12.90 19.63
C TYR A 203 1.34 -12.05 18.59
N LEU A 204 0.61 -11.51 17.62
CA LEU A 204 1.11 -10.40 16.82
C LEU A 204 0.70 -9.09 17.49
N VAL A 205 1.57 -8.07 17.49
CA VAL A 205 1.28 -6.81 18.20
C VAL A 205 1.13 -5.67 17.23
N VAL A 206 -0.07 -5.09 17.17
CA VAL A 206 -0.31 -3.82 16.50
C VAL A 206 0.24 -2.70 17.38
N VAL A 207 1.00 -1.77 16.78
CA VAL A 207 1.48 -0.56 17.45
C VAL A 207 0.92 0.67 16.74
N SER A 208 0.36 1.61 17.51
CA SER A 208 0.08 2.96 17.02
C SER A 208 1.15 3.91 17.55
N VAL A 209 1.73 4.70 16.67
CA VAL A 209 2.77 5.70 17.00
C VAL A 209 2.31 7.11 16.63
N GLY A 210 2.84 8.09 17.36
CA GLY A 210 2.73 9.51 17.01
C GLY A 210 3.83 9.95 16.04
N PRO A 211 3.94 11.28 15.80
CA PRO A 211 5.00 11.85 14.98
C PRO A 211 6.38 11.55 15.56
N GLY A 212 7.30 11.07 14.73
CA GLY A 212 8.62 10.62 15.16
C GLY A 212 9.39 9.96 14.02
N THR A 213 10.12 8.88 14.30
CA THR A 213 10.99 8.23 13.30
C THR A 213 10.21 7.67 12.11
N PHE A 214 9.01 7.12 12.34
CA PHE A 214 8.25 6.40 11.31
C PHE A 214 7.32 7.28 10.48
N THR A 215 6.93 8.45 11.02
CA THR A 215 5.86 9.26 10.43
C THR A 215 5.92 10.70 10.93
N GLN A 216 5.38 11.63 10.15
CA GLN A 216 5.15 13.02 10.60
C GLN A 216 3.78 13.22 11.28
N GLY A 217 2.89 12.22 11.17
CA GLY A 217 1.55 12.20 11.75
C GLY A 217 1.35 11.02 12.69
N GLY A 218 0.13 10.50 12.77
CA GLY A 218 -0.12 9.19 13.38
C GLY A 218 0.20 8.07 12.39
N HIS A 219 0.62 6.91 12.89
CA HIS A 219 0.84 5.72 12.06
C HIS A 219 0.57 4.43 12.81
N VAL A 220 0.27 3.36 12.07
CA VAL A 220 0.02 2.02 12.60
C VAL A 220 0.93 1.03 11.89
N MET A 221 1.63 0.21 12.67
CA MET A 221 2.53 -0.83 12.18
C MET A 221 2.29 -2.14 12.94
N LEU A 222 2.93 -3.21 12.50
CA LEU A 222 2.85 -4.52 13.11
C LEU A 222 4.22 -4.96 13.65
N MET A 223 4.33 -5.15 14.96
CA MET A 223 5.48 -5.81 15.57
C MET A 223 5.34 -7.34 15.40
N ARG A 224 6.39 -7.95 14.86
CA ARG A 224 6.46 -9.39 14.58
C ARG A 224 7.65 -10.08 15.28
N GLY A 225 8.53 -9.33 15.92
CA GLY A 225 9.61 -9.89 16.73
C GLY A 225 10.31 -8.84 17.59
N TYR A 226 10.99 -9.30 18.63
CA TYR A 226 11.87 -8.49 19.47
C TYR A 226 13.07 -9.33 19.90
N GLN A 227 14.27 -8.82 19.66
CA GLN A 227 15.50 -9.51 20.07
C GLN A 227 16.62 -8.50 20.29
N ASP A 228 17.39 -8.68 21.37
CA ASP A 228 18.62 -7.91 21.64
C ASP A 228 18.44 -6.37 21.62
N GLY A 229 17.27 -5.89 22.04
CA GLY A 229 16.95 -4.45 22.05
C GLY A 229 16.40 -3.91 20.73
N LEU A 230 16.22 -4.76 19.72
CA LEU A 230 15.68 -4.40 18.42
C LEU A 230 14.27 -4.96 18.23
N VAL A 231 13.40 -4.15 17.61
CA VAL A 231 12.03 -4.48 17.22
C VAL A 231 11.97 -4.70 15.72
N TYR A 232 11.32 -5.78 15.31
CA TYR A 232 11.13 -6.16 13.91
C TYR A 232 9.67 -5.93 13.52
N LEU A 233 9.46 -5.15 12.45
CA LEU A 233 8.17 -4.52 12.12
C LEU A 233 7.72 -4.83 10.70
N ASN A 234 6.45 -5.15 10.44
CA ASN A 234 5.89 -4.85 9.12
C ASN A 234 5.31 -3.42 9.18
N ASP A 235 5.94 -2.48 8.48
CA ASP A 235 5.44 -1.13 8.30
C ASP A 235 4.61 -1.05 6.98
N PRO A 236 3.28 -0.85 7.03
CA PRO A 236 2.46 -0.82 5.82
C PRO A 236 2.75 0.37 4.90
N ASN A 237 3.50 1.40 5.35
CA ASN A 237 3.90 2.58 4.57
C ASN A 237 5.43 2.68 4.38
N ASP A 238 6.09 1.53 4.34
CA ASP A 238 7.52 1.43 4.08
C ASP A 238 7.85 1.74 2.61
N ALA A 239 9.08 2.13 2.36
CA ALA A 239 9.57 2.61 1.07
C ALA A 239 11.10 2.41 0.95
N PRO A 240 11.69 2.52 -0.26
CA PRO A 240 13.11 2.25 -0.46
C PRO A 240 14.05 3.15 0.38
N ASP A 241 13.63 4.36 0.74
CA ASP A 241 14.38 5.30 1.57
C ASP A 241 14.32 4.98 3.08
N LYS A 242 13.43 4.08 3.49
CA LYS A 242 13.18 3.73 4.91
C LYS A 242 13.63 2.30 5.21
N MET A 243 13.04 1.33 4.52
CA MET A 243 13.28 -0.11 4.69
C MET A 243 13.15 -0.59 6.15
N PHE A 244 12.25 -0.02 6.94
CA PHE A 244 12.07 -0.38 8.36
C PHE A 244 11.68 -1.85 8.55
N SER A 245 11.07 -2.46 7.52
CA SER A 245 10.53 -3.81 7.59
C SER A 245 11.56 -4.91 7.44
N ILE A 246 12.75 -4.61 6.92
CA ILE A 246 13.81 -5.60 6.65
C ILE A 246 15.05 -5.42 7.53
N GLN A 247 14.94 -4.61 8.59
CA GLN A 247 16.00 -4.39 9.56
C GLN A 247 15.44 -4.37 11.00
N GLY A 248 16.33 -4.46 11.99
CA GLY A 248 15.96 -4.25 13.38
C GLY A 248 15.89 -2.76 13.69
N ASN A 249 14.84 -2.34 14.41
CA ASN A 249 14.61 -0.95 14.80
C ASN A 249 14.85 -0.81 16.31
N GLU A 250 15.60 0.20 16.74
CA GLU A 250 15.90 0.40 18.17
C GLU A 250 14.62 0.48 19.01
N ALA A 251 14.50 -0.37 20.02
CA ALA A 251 13.30 -0.45 20.86
C ALA A 251 12.97 0.88 21.56
N GLN A 252 13.98 1.70 21.82
CA GLN A 252 13.78 3.03 22.40
C GLN A 252 12.87 3.91 21.54
N ILE A 253 12.92 3.77 20.22
CA ILE A 253 12.04 4.51 19.31
C ILE A 253 10.57 4.12 19.56
N MET A 254 10.28 2.83 19.77
CA MET A 254 8.93 2.38 20.11
C MET A 254 8.49 2.88 21.48
N ILE A 255 9.39 2.85 22.46
CA ILE A 255 9.09 3.31 23.82
C ILE A 255 8.76 4.80 23.83
N ASP A 256 9.42 5.60 22.99
CA ASP A 256 9.24 7.05 22.93
C ASP A 256 8.03 7.47 22.09
N ASP A 257 7.82 6.83 20.93
CA ASP A 257 6.83 7.27 19.94
C ASP A 257 5.47 6.56 20.06
N ALA A 258 5.38 5.42 20.74
CA ALA A 258 4.14 4.64 20.80
C ALA A 258 3.06 5.30 21.66
N LEU A 259 1.86 5.35 21.08
CA LEU A 259 0.63 5.81 21.72
C LEU A 259 -0.13 4.66 22.35
N ASN A 260 -0.14 3.48 21.72
CA ASN A 260 -0.78 2.28 22.24
C ASN A 260 -0.33 1.00 21.52
N TYR A 261 -0.54 -0.15 22.16
CA TYR A 261 -0.31 -1.48 21.61
C TYR A 261 -1.54 -2.40 21.80
N TRP A 262 -1.83 -3.22 20.80
CA TRP A 262 -2.83 -4.29 20.88
C TRP A 262 -2.20 -5.61 20.44
N ALA A 263 -2.20 -6.59 21.34
CA ALA A 263 -1.77 -7.94 21.02
C ALA A 263 -2.97 -8.76 20.51
N ILE A 264 -2.78 -9.47 19.40
CA ILE A 264 -3.82 -10.24 18.72
C ILE A 264 -3.36 -11.68 18.52
N ALA A 265 -4.20 -12.65 18.88
CA ALA A 265 -3.97 -14.09 18.64
C ALA A 265 -5.29 -14.84 18.41
N PRO A 266 -5.29 -16.02 17.76
CA PRO A 266 -6.48 -16.87 17.65
C PRO A 266 -7.05 -17.25 19.03
N VAL A 267 -8.38 -17.26 19.15
CA VAL A 267 -9.04 -17.81 20.35
C VAL A 267 -8.77 -19.33 20.40
N LEU A 268 -8.28 -19.81 21.54
CA LEU A 268 -8.01 -21.23 21.81
C LEU A 268 -9.27 -22.05 22.09
#